data_AF-A0A242LHA7-F1
#
_entry.id   AF-A0A242LHA7-F1
#
_cell.length_a   1.000
_cell.length_b   1.000
_cell.length_c   1.000
_cell.angle_alpha   90.00
_cell.angle_beta   90.00
_cell.angle_gamma   90.00
#
_symmetry.space_group_name_H-M   'P 1'
#
loop_
_entity.id
_entity.type
_entity.pdbx_description
1 polymer ?
#
loop_
_entity_poly.entity_id
_entity_poly.type
_entity_poly.pdbx_seq_one_letter_code
_entity_poly.pdbx_strand_id
1 'polypeptide(L)'
;MEPLHSETEILKLVEQRKLLEKLPFDDMPKKFREHRNFLKLAAVLVDYGYMCSWLPVDNEGADFIAVHCKTNDVFKIQLKGRITVDKKYYGKGILIAFPKSNREPLKNWIIVPHDELSTIYRQESPLEENRTKSSTIVSNKIWEAVKKISIIEPTNLN
;
A
#
# COMPACT_ATOMS: atom_id res chain seq x y z
N MET A 1 -39.17 6.54 -21.18
CA MET A 1 -38.36 6.94 -20.00
C MET A 1 -38.10 8.42 -20.13
N GLU A 2 -38.65 9.24 -19.24
CA GLU A 2 -38.15 10.61 -19.11
C GLU A 2 -36.71 10.57 -18.56
N PRO A 3 -35.83 11.47 -19.02
CA PRO A 3 -34.47 11.53 -18.50
C PRO A 3 -34.48 11.91 -17.01
N LEU A 4 -33.65 11.23 -16.21
CA LEU A 4 -33.51 11.43 -14.76
C LEU A 4 -33.04 12.86 -14.40
N HIS A 5 -32.42 13.56 -15.36
CA HIS A 5 -31.93 14.92 -15.23
C HIS A 5 -32.44 15.79 -16.37
N SER A 6 -32.78 17.02 -16.04
CA SER A 6 -33.04 18.08 -17.02
C SER A 6 -31.77 18.43 -17.79
N GLU A 7 -31.93 18.97 -19.00
CA GLU A 7 -30.83 19.43 -19.84
C GLU A 7 -29.91 20.44 -19.12
N THR A 8 -30.50 21.31 -18.29
CA THR A 8 -29.78 22.27 -17.46
C THR A 8 -28.92 21.61 -16.37
N GLU A 9 -29.38 20.52 -15.76
CA GLU A 9 -28.60 19.77 -14.76
C GLU A 9 -27.43 19.03 -15.41
N ILE A 10 -27.64 18.46 -16.61
CA ILE A 10 -26.58 17.81 -17.38
C ILE A 10 -25.48 18.83 -17.72
N LEU A 11 -25.84 20.03 -18.19
CA LEU A 11 -24.87 21.09 -18.50
C LEU A 11 -24.03 21.48 -17.28
N LYS A 12 -24.64 21.61 -16.09
CA LYS A 12 -23.91 21.86 -14.84
C LYS A 12 -22.92 20.75 -14.50
N LEU A 13 -23.31 19.48 -14.65
CA LEU A 13 -22.41 18.34 -14.43
C LEU A 13 -21.26 18.30 -15.44
N VAL A 14 -21.52 18.65 -16.70
CA VAL A 14 -20.48 18.74 -17.75
C VAL A 14 -19.50 19.87 -17.45
N GLU A 15 -19.95 21.02 -16.94
CA GLU A 15 -19.07 22.10 -16.51
C GLU A 15 -18.16 21.68 -15.34
N GLN A 16 -18.68 20.90 -14.39
CA GLN A 16 -17.90 20.33 -13.27
C GLN A 16 -16.79 19.38 -13.74
N ARG A 17 -16.81 18.89 -14.98
CA ARG A 17 -15.69 18.12 -15.57
C ARG A 17 -14.36 18.87 -15.50
N LYS A 18 -14.38 20.21 -15.53
CA LYS A 18 -13.18 21.05 -15.37
C LYS A 18 -12.51 20.86 -14.00
N LEU A 19 -13.23 20.32 -13.01
CA LEU A 19 -12.72 19.98 -11.68
C LEU A 19 -12.13 18.55 -11.62
N LEU A 20 -12.26 17.73 -12.66
CA LEU A 20 -11.78 16.35 -12.72
C LEU A 20 -10.34 16.23 -13.26
N GLU A 21 -9.50 17.24 -13.02
CA GLU A 21 -8.09 17.16 -13.36
C GLU A 21 -7.37 16.17 -12.43
N LYS A 22 -6.47 15.35 -13.01
CA LYS A 22 -5.67 14.43 -12.21
C LYS A 22 -4.71 15.22 -11.34
N LEU A 23 -4.94 15.20 -10.04
CA LEU A 23 -4.00 15.77 -9.07
C LEU A 23 -2.70 14.95 -9.05
N PRO A 24 -1.52 15.58 -9.24
CA PRO A 24 -0.24 14.90 -9.09
C PRO A 24 -0.07 14.28 -7.71
N PHE A 25 0.71 13.20 -7.61
CA PHE A 25 0.87 12.49 -6.34
C PHE A 25 1.45 13.38 -5.24
N ASP A 26 2.43 14.23 -5.56
CA ASP A 26 3.11 15.07 -4.58
C ASP A 26 2.28 16.26 -4.09
N ASP A 27 1.26 16.65 -4.84
CA ASP A 27 0.33 17.72 -4.47
C ASP A 27 -0.76 17.26 -3.51
N MET A 28 -0.88 15.94 -3.28
CA MET A 28 -1.89 15.37 -2.39
C MET A 28 -1.46 15.47 -0.91
N PRO A 29 -2.41 15.79 0.01
CA PRO A 29 -2.17 15.71 1.44
C PRO A 29 -1.70 14.31 1.85
N LYS A 30 -0.78 14.22 2.82
CA LYS A 30 -0.16 12.94 3.23
C LYS A 30 -1.17 11.83 3.57
N LYS A 31 -2.20 12.13 4.37
CA LYS A 31 -3.27 11.18 4.70
C LYS A 31 -4.04 10.71 3.47
N PHE A 32 -4.26 11.61 2.52
CA PHE A 32 -4.92 11.29 1.26
C PHE A 32 -4.05 10.36 0.39
N ARG A 33 -2.72 10.57 0.38
CA ARG A 33 -1.78 9.67 -0.32
C ARG A 33 -1.82 8.26 0.24
N GLU A 34 -1.87 8.11 1.56
CA GLU A 34 -2.01 6.81 2.23
C GLU A 34 -3.31 6.12 1.81
N HIS A 35 -4.44 6.83 1.88
CA HIS A 35 -5.74 6.28 1.48
C HIS A 35 -5.80 5.94 -0.03
N ARG A 36 -5.22 6.80 -0.89
CA ARG A 36 -5.10 6.53 -2.34
C ARG A 36 -4.27 5.28 -2.61
N ASN A 37 -3.16 5.10 -1.90
CA ASN A 37 -2.33 3.90 -2.04
C ASN A 37 -3.09 2.65 -1.58
N PHE A 38 -3.85 2.74 -0.50
CA PHE A 38 -4.79 1.68 -0.09
C PHE A 38 -5.75 1.33 -1.23
N LEU A 39 -6.47 2.30 -1.79
CA LEU A 39 -7.47 2.03 -2.84
C LEU A 39 -6.86 1.35 -4.06
N LYS A 40 -5.67 1.79 -4.47
CA LYS A 40 -4.96 1.20 -5.62
C LYS A 40 -4.42 -0.19 -5.33
N LEU A 41 -3.87 -0.42 -4.15
CA LEU A 41 -3.40 -1.74 -3.76
C LEU A 41 -4.57 -2.71 -3.54
N ALA A 42 -5.69 -2.23 -2.99
CA ALA A 42 -6.93 -2.98 -2.87
C ALA A 42 -7.46 -3.41 -4.24
N ALA A 43 -7.41 -2.53 -5.25
CA ALA A 43 -7.78 -2.88 -6.63
C ALA A 43 -6.92 -4.03 -7.17
N VAL A 44 -5.60 -4.02 -6.90
CA VAL A 44 -4.73 -5.15 -7.26
C VAL A 44 -5.13 -6.42 -6.50
N LEU A 45 -5.37 -6.34 -5.20
CA LEU A 45 -5.70 -7.49 -4.35
C LEU A 45 -7.04 -8.14 -4.70
N VAL A 46 -7.98 -7.40 -5.28
CA VAL A 46 -9.26 -7.95 -5.78
C VAL A 46 -9.03 -9.02 -6.85
N ASP A 47 -8.03 -8.84 -7.73
CA ASP A 47 -7.70 -9.84 -8.76
C ASP A 47 -7.15 -11.15 -8.16
N TYR A 48 -6.65 -11.09 -6.92
CA TYR A 48 -6.24 -12.26 -6.13
C TYR A 48 -7.37 -12.79 -5.24
N GLY A 49 -8.60 -12.29 -5.39
CA GLY A 49 -9.77 -12.75 -4.63
C GLY A 49 -9.89 -12.14 -3.23
N TYR A 50 -9.22 -11.04 -2.93
CA TYR A 50 -9.30 -10.40 -1.62
C TYR A 50 -10.25 -9.21 -1.59
N MET A 51 -11.15 -9.20 -0.61
CA MET A 51 -11.94 -8.03 -0.24
C MET A 51 -11.18 -7.22 0.82
N CYS A 52 -10.90 -5.94 0.52
CA CYS A 52 -10.11 -5.08 1.40
C CYS A 52 -10.99 -4.08 2.17
N SER A 53 -10.65 -3.80 3.43
CA SER A 53 -11.34 -2.83 4.28
C SER A 53 -10.35 -1.92 4.99
N TRP A 54 -10.50 -0.61 4.80
CA TRP A 54 -9.69 0.42 5.45
C TRP A 54 -9.96 0.46 6.96
N LEU A 55 -8.90 0.61 7.75
CA LEU A 55 -8.98 0.76 9.20
C LEU A 55 -8.76 2.24 9.58
N PRO A 56 -9.81 2.98 9.96
CA PRO A 56 -9.68 4.41 10.29
C PRO A 56 -8.98 4.66 11.63
N VAL A 57 -8.90 3.64 12.48
CA VAL A 57 -8.20 3.65 13.77
C VAL A 57 -7.11 2.58 13.74
N ASP A 58 -6.01 2.83 14.47
CA ASP A 58 -4.91 1.88 14.55
C ASP A 58 -5.41 0.58 15.22
N ASN A 59 -5.55 -0.48 14.43
CA ASN A 59 -5.89 -1.82 14.89
C ASN A 59 -4.69 -2.74 14.69
N GLU A 60 -4.02 -3.08 15.78
CA GLU A 60 -2.81 -3.91 15.80
C GLU A 60 -1.65 -3.42 14.91
N GLY A 61 -1.63 -2.14 14.54
CA GLY A 61 -0.59 -1.57 13.70
C GLY A 61 -0.84 -1.72 12.20
N ALA A 62 -2.04 -2.05 11.74
CA ALA A 62 -2.39 -2.16 10.32
C ALA A 62 -3.22 -0.97 9.82
N ASP A 63 -3.01 -0.59 8.57
CA ASP A 63 -3.81 0.45 7.90
C ASP A 63 -5.07 -0.15 7.25
N PHE A 64 -5.04 -1.42 6.84
CA PHE A 64 -6.20 -2.12 6.29
C PHE A 64 -6.11 -3.64 6.48
N ILE A 65 -7.24 -4.31 6.32
CA ILE A 65 -7.33 -5.78 6.24
C ILE A 65 -7.73 -6.23 4.84
N ALA A 66 -7.27 -7.41 4.45
CA ALA A 66 -7.67 -8.09 3.21
C ALA A 66 -8.16 -9.51 3.55
N VAL A 67 -9.39 -9.84 3.16
CA VAL A 67 -10.02 -11.15 3.44
C VAL A 67 -10.22 -11.90 2.13
N HIS A 68 -9.68 -13.09 2.02
CA HIS A 68 -9.83 -13.91 0.81
C HIS A 68 -11.24 -14.49 0.70
N CYS A 69 -11.87 -14.37 -0.48
CA CYS A 69 -13.28 -14.70 -0.68
C CYS A 69 -13.60 -16.19 -0.60
N LYS A 70 -12.60 -17.09 -0.71
CA LYS A 70 -12.81 -18.55 -0.66
C LYS A 70 -12.32 -19.19 0.64
N THR A 71 -11.20 -18.73 1.18
CA THR A 71 -10.54 -19.38 2.33
C THR A 71 -10.82 -18.67 3.65
N ASN A 72 -11.34 -17.44 3.61
CA ASN A 72 -11.47 -16.54 4.77
C ASN A 72 -10.12 -16.20 5.42
N ASP A 73 -9.00 -16.43 4.74
CA ASP A 73 -7.69 -15.99 5.22
C ASP A 73 -7.66 -14.47 5.31
N VAL A 74 -7.10 -13.97 6.42
CA VAL A 74 -7.05 -12.53 6.73
C VAL A 74 -5.61 -12.06 6.73
N PHE A 75 -5.32 -11.08 5.89
CA PHE A 75 -4.08 -10.32 5.97
C PHE A 75 -4.30 -8.99 6.66
N LYS A 76 -3.44 -8.70 7.65
CA LYS A 76 -3.29 -7.37 8.24
C LYS A 76 -2.16 -6.68 7.50
N ILE A 77 -2.44 -5.55 6.84
CA ILE A 77 -1.48 -4.88 5.96
C ILE A 77 -1.24 -3.45 6.44
N GLN A 78 0.02 -3.10 6.66
CA GLN A 78 0.49 -1.74 6.89
C GLN A 78 1.09 -1.16 5.62
N LEU A 79 0.67 0.03 5.21
CA LEU A 79 1.28 0.80 4.13
C LEU A 79 2.49 1.58 4.65
N LYS A 80 3.55 1.58 3.84
CA LYS A 80 4.72 2.44 4.01
C LYS A 80 5.13 3.00 2.65
N GLY A 81 5.54 4.27 2.62
CA GLY A 81 6.07 4.89 1.39
C GLY A 81 7.47 4.40 0.99
N ARG A 82 8.08 3.51 1.79
CA ARG A 82 9.41 2.93 1.61
C ARG A 82 9.55 1.72 2.52
N ILE A 83 10.51 0.86 2.20
CA ILE A 83 10.89 -0.27 3.04
C ILE A 83 11.15 0.20 4.48
N THR A 84 10.48 -0.43 5.44
CA THR A 84 10.51 -0.02 6.85
C THR A 84 10.42 -1.26 7.73
N VAL A 85 11.33 -1.35 8.71
CA VAL A 85 11.29 -2.34 9.79
C VAL A 85 11.15 -1.58 11.11
N ASP A 86 10.13 -1.93 11.90
CA ASP A 86 9.83 -1.27 13.17
C ASP A 86 9.49 -2.29 14.25
N LYS A 87 9.98 -2.05 15.47
CA LYS A 87 9.78 -2.98 16.60
C LYS A 87 8.32 -3.22 16.91
N LYS A 88 7.47 -2.20 16.73
CA LYS A 88 6.06 -2.28 17.08
C LYS A 88 5.27 -3.31 16.25
N TYR A 89 5.87 -3.87 15.20
CA TYR A 89 5.26 -4.86 14.31
C TYR A 89 5.70 -6.30 14.59
N TYR A 90 6.74 -6.53 15.41
CA TYR A 90 7.24 -7.88 15.67
C TYR A 90 6.18 -8.79 16.30
N GLY A 91 6.10 -10.03 15.83
CA GLY A 91 5.22 -11.06 16.38
C GLY A 91 3.73 -10.80 16.15
N LYS A 92 3.36 -9.75 15.39
CA LYS A 92 1.97 -9.40 15.12
C LYS A 92 1.39 -10.07 13.88
N GLY A 93 2.21 -10.79 13.11
CA GLY A 93 1.79 -11.41 11.85
C GLY A 93 1.29 -10.37 10.83
N ILE A 94 1.88 -9.16 10.85
CA ILE A 94 1.49 -8.07 9.95
C ILE A 94 2.36 -8.09 8.68
N LEU A 95 1.72 -7.79 7.54
CA LEU A 95 2.40 -7.59 6.28
C LEU A 95 2.70 -6.10 6.08
N ILE A 96 3.85 -5.80 5.47
CA ILE A 96 4.23 -4.44 5.11
C ILE A 96 4.16 -4.31 3.59
N ALA A 97 3.39 -3.34 3.12
CA ALA A 97 3.25 -2.99 1.72
C ALA A 97 3.97 -1.68 1.41
N PHE A 98 4.86 -1.68 0.43
CA PHE A 98 5.66 -0.51 0.06
C PHE A 98 6.18 -0.56 -1.39
N PRO A 99 6.47 0.60 -2.00
CA PRO A 99 7.15 0.66 -3.29
C PRO A 99 8.66 0.41 -3.14
N LYS A 100 9.29 -0.07 -4.21
CA LYS A 100 10.76 -0.19 -4.31
C LYS A 100 11.50 1.10 -3.96
N SER A 101 10.96 2.24 -4.38
CA SER A 101 11.56 3.56 -4.16
C SER A 101 10.50 4.61 -3.88
N ASN A 102 10.79 5.52 -2.96
CA ASN A 102 9.93 6.67 -2.69
C ASN A 102 9.96 7.73 -3.81
N ARG A 103 10.93 7.65 -4.75
CA ARG A 103 11.00 8.52 -5.94
C ARG A 103 9.99 8.10 -7.01
N GLU A 104 9.59 6.84 -7.00
CA GLU A 104 8.59 6.28 -7.91
C GLU A 104 7.48 5.61 -7.08
N PRO A 105 6.70 6.38 -6.31
CA PRO A 105 5.82 5.85 -5.26
C PRO A 105 4.65 5.01 -5.76
N LEU A 106 4.46 4.89 -7.07
CA LEU A 106 3.42 4.08 -7.70
C LEU A 106 3.97 2.86 -8.44
N LYS A 107 5.28 2.60 -8.40
CA LYS A 107 5.89 1.49 -9.13
C LYS A 107 6.49 0.45 -8.20
N ASN A 108 6.49 -0.79 -8.67
CA ASN A 108 7.13 -1.93 -8.01
C ASN A 108 6.71 -2.06 -6.54
N TRP A 109 5.42 -1.99 -6.27
CA TRP A 109 4.85 -2.31 -4.97
C TRP A 109 4.92 -3.80 -4.71
N ILE A 110 5.26 -4.13 -3.48
CA ILE A 110 5.34 -5.49 -2.96
C ILE A 110 4.67 -5.55 -1.60
N ILE A 111 4.32 -6.76 -1.16
CA ILE A 111 3.74 -7.01 0.16
C ILE A 111 4.50 -8.17 0.78
N VAL A 112 5.13 -7.94 1.93
CA VAL A 112 6.00 -8.94 2.57
C VAL A 112 5.68 -9.09 4.06
N PRO A 113 5.89 -10.28 4.65
CA PRO A 113 5.82 -10.44 6.11
C PRO A 113 6.86 -9.57 6.82
N HIS A 114 6.45 -8.81 7.85
CA HIS A 114 7.34 -7.91 8.58
C HIS A 114 8.54 -8.64 9.22
N ASP A 115 8.29 -9.79 9.84
CA ASP A 115 9.33 -10.49 10.61
C ASP A 115 10.39 -11.12 9.69
N GLU A 116 9.99 -11.62 8.52
CA GLU A 116 10.90 -12.07 7.47
C GLU A 116 11.72 -10.91 6.88
N LEU A 117 11.06 -9.78 6.62
CA LEU A 117 11.73 -8.56 6.19
C LEU A 117 12.81 -8.13 7.20
N SER A 118 12.50 -8.20 8.50
CA SER A 118 13.48 -7.92 9.56
C SER A 118 14.68 -8.86 9.52
N THR A 119 14.45 -10.16 9.33
CA THR A 119 15.52 -11.17 9.23
C THR A 119 16.48 -10.86 8.09
N ILE A 120 15.96 -10.51 6.90
CA ILE A 120 16.78 -10.09 5.74
C ILE A 120 17.67 -8.89 6.11
N TYR A 121 17.09 -7.90 6.80
CA TYR A 121 17.84 -6.72 7.22
C TYR A 121 18.93 -7.04 8.25
N ARG A 122 18.68 -7.94 9.21
CA ARG A 122 19.66 -8.37 10.22
C ARG A 122 20.87 -9.04 9.57
N GLN A 123 20.65 -9.89 8.58
CA GLN A 123 21.71 -10.62 7.89
C GLN A 123 22.62 -9.70 7.07
N GLU A 124 22.05 -8.66 6.46
CA GLU A 124 22.77 -7.77 5.52
C GLU A 124 23.32 -6.49 6.18
N SER A 125 22.85 -6.14 7.38
CA SER A 125 23.32 -5.02 8.17
C SER A 125 22.98 -5.28 9.63
N PRO A 126 23.95 -5.72 10.47
CA PRO A 126 23.73 -6.01 11.88
C PRO A 126 22.92 -4.87 12.51
N LEU A 127 21.72 -5.20 12.98
CA LEU A 127 20.85 -4.21 13.59
C LEU A 127 21.51 -3.77 14.91
N GLU A 128 21.69 -2.47 15.11
CA GLU A 128 21.63 -1.98 16.48
C GLU A 128 20.21 -2.19 16.96
N GLU A 129 20.06 -2.90 18.06
CA GLU A 129 18.78 -3.45 18.52
C GLU A 129 17.71 -2.40 18.82
N ASN A 130 17.94 -1.09 18.68
CA ASN A 130 17.11 -0.04 19.27
C ASN A 130 16.56 1.05 18.32
N ARG A 131 16.56 0.89 16.99
CA ARG A 131 16.03 1.94 16.08
C ARG A 131 15.15 1.42 14.93
N THR A 132 14.11 2.19 14.59
CA THR A 132 13.36 2.04 13.33
C THR A 132 14.31 2.29 12.16
N LYS A 133 14.42 1.33 11.23
CA LYS A 133 15.16 1.51 9.98
C LYS A 133 14.17 1.71 8.84
N SER A 134 14.35 2.80 8.10
CA SER A 134 13.61 3.09 6.88
C SER A 134 14.62 3.54 5.84
N SER A 135 14.74 2.81 4.74
CA SER A 135 15.75 3.09 3.71
C SER A 135 15.11 3.83 2.54
N THR A 136 15.70 4.97 2.16
CA THR A 136 15.34 5.69 0.93
C THR A 136 15.88 4.97 -0.32
N ILE A 137 17.01 4.28 -0.17
CA ILE A 137 17.67 3.49 -1.21
C ILE A 137 17.99 2.11 -0.61
N VAL A 138 17.54 1.06 -1.29
CA VAL A 138 17.75 -0.34 -0.90
C VAL A 138 18.83 -0.91 -1.81
N SER A 139 19.79 -1.65 -1.25
CA SER A 139 20.77 -2.35 -2.08
C SER A 139 20.06 -3.37 -2.98
N ASN A 140 20.58 -3.60 -4.19
CA ASN A 140 19.99 -4.60 -5.09
C ASN A 140 19.92 -5.97 -4.42
N LYS A 141 20.90 -6.34 -3.60
CA LYS A 141 20.92 -7.59 -2.85
C LYS A 141 19.71 -7.73 -1.91
N ILE A 142 19.42 -6.70 -1.11
CA ILE A 142 18.24 -6.70 -0.22
C ILE A 142 16.96 -6.72 -1.07
N TRP A 143 16.89 -5.95 -2.14
CA TRP A 143 15.71 -5.93 -3.01
C TRP A 143 15.41 -7.32 -3.62
N GLU A 144 16.43 -8.01 -4.11
CA GLU A 144 16.27 -9.37 -4.64
C GLU A 144 15.84 -10.37 -3.57
N ALA A 145 16.31 -10.24 -2.33
CA ALA A 145 15.87 -11.08 -1.22
C ALA A 145 14.41 -10.79 -0.85
N VAL A 146 14.04 -9.52 -0.77
CA VAL A 146 12.69 -9.07 -0.40
C VAL A 146 11.65 -9.50 -1.44
N LYS A 147 11.98 -9.46 -2.74
CA LYS A 147 11.09 -9.96 -3.79
C LYS A 147 10.72 -11.44 -3.60
N LYS A 148 11.65 -12.27 -3.13
CA LYS A 148 11.43 -13.72 -2.95
C LYS A 148 10.41 -14.04 -1.86
N ILE A 149 10.21 -13.13 -0.91
CA ILE A 149 9.24 -13.30 0.20
C ILE A 149 7.95 -12.50 -0.03
N SER A 150 7.81 -11.85 -1.19
CA SER A 150 6.61 -11.08 -1.52
C SER A 150 5.45 -12.00 -1.84
N ILE A 151 4.28 -11.69 -1.30
CA ILE A 151 3.04 -12.46 -1.56
C ILE A 151 2.37 -12.07 -2.89
N ILE A 152 2.86 -11.00 -3.53
CA ILE A 152 2.45 -10.56 -4.86
C ILE A 152 3.69 -10.30 -5.72
N GLU A 153 3.55 -10.43 -7.03
CA GLU A 153 4.55 -9.93 -7.96
C GLU A 153 4.68 -8.40 -7.86
N PRO A 154 5.90 -7.84 -8.05
CA PRO A 154 6.10 -6.40 -8.06
C PRO A 154 5.14 -5.71 -9.04
N THR A 155 4.27 -4.85 -8.53
CA THR A 155 3.15 -4.30 -9.31
C THR A 155 3.18 -2.77 -9.37
N ASN A 156 2.57 -2.21 -10.41
CA ASN A 156 2.38 -0.77 -10.54
C ASN A 156 0.97 -0.38 -10.13
N LEU A 157 0.87 0.64 -9.28
CA LEU A 157 -0.39 1.20 -8.80
C LEU A 157 -0.90 2.28 -9.76
N ASN A 158 -1.24 1.87 -11.00
CA ASN A 158 -1.70 2.74 -12.08
C ASN A 158 -3.10 3.31 -11.86
#